data_AF-A0A358IHA8-F1
#
_entry.id   AF-A0A358IHA8-F1
#
_cell.length_a   1.000
_cell.length_b   1.000
_cell.length_c   1.000
_cell.angle_alpha   90.00
_cell.angle_beta   90.00
_cell.angle_gamma   90.00
#
_symmetry.space_group_name_H-M   'P 1'
#
loop_
_entity.id
_entity.type
_entity.pdbx_description
1 polymer ?
#
loop_
_entity_poly.entity_id
_entity_poly.type
_entity_poly.pdbx_seq_one_letter_code
_entity_poly.pdbx_strand_id
1 'polypeptide(L)'
;MPTPSRIDGCLLSVIAAISLLSSTSPLQAQASQDPYVGFTAARALEQSRCEARFLELPSSQAFREHLRIITSAPHPAGSQAQVEVGNYLTRVMKAAGLQVERHTYDVYLPQLTDDVEAWIASPERIRLSNREPALEEDRFSHHPGLLNGWNAFSGSGDVTGEVVYANFGR
;
A
#
# COMPACT_ATOMS: atom_id res chain seq x y z
N MET A 1 -36.02 -29.31 -70.54
CA MET A 1 -35.51 -28.56 -71.71
C MET A 1 -35.64 -27.08 -71.44
N PRO A 2 -34.68 -26.21 -71.81
CA PRO A 2 -33.34 -26.48 -72.32
C PRO A 2 -32.21 -25.95 -71.38
N THR A 3 -31.03 -26.54 -71.56
CA THR A 3 -29.67 -26.00 -71.31
C THR A 3 -29.38 -24.87 -72.34
N PRO A 4 -28.16 -24.32 -72.59
CA PRO A 4 -26.79 -24.60 -72.10
C PRO A 4 -25.99 -23.31 -71.75
N SER A 5 -24.74 -23.33 -71.27
CA SER A 5 -23.49 -23.49 -72.04
C SER A 5 -22.31 -23.70 -71.07
N ARG A 6 -21.56 -24.81 -71.12
CA ARG A 6 -20.24 -24.99 -71.81
C ARG A 6 -19.33 -23.76 -71.71
N ILE A 7 -18.08 -23.90 -71.26
CA ILE A 7 -16.93 -24.30 -72.11
C ILE A 7 -15.86 -25.11 -71.34
N ASP A 8 -15.19 -25.92 -72.15
CA ASP A 8 -14.21 -26.99 -71.96
C ASP A 8 -12.78 -26.54 -71.56
N GLY A 9 -11.93 -27.53 -71.20
CA GLY A 9 -10.46 -27.46 -71.27
C GLY A 9 -9.77 -27.84 -69.95
N CYS A 10 -9.41 -29.10 -69.68
CA CYS A 10 -8.33 -29.92 -70.26
C CYS A 10 -6.90 -29.46 -69.89
N LEU A 11 -6.10 -30.46 -69.46
CA LEU A 11 -4.63 -30.57 -69.40
C LEU A 11 -3.88 -30.31 -68.07
N LEU A 12 -3.51 -31.45 -67.46
CA LEU A 12 -2.16 -31.87 -67.04
C LEU A 12 -1.13 -30.79 -66.65
N SER A 13 -0.58 -30.89 -65.43
CA SER A 13 0.82 -31.34 -65.23
C SER A 13 1.19 -31.52 -63.76
N VAL A 14 1.92 -32.61 -63.52
CA VAL A 14 2.58 -33.03 -62.29
C VAL A 14 3.81 -32.17 -62.04
N ILE A 15 3.99 -31.61 -60.83
CA ILE A 15 5.31 -31.28 -60.29
C ILE A 15 5.35 -31.70 -58.82
N ALA A 16 6.18 -32.71 -58.55
CA ALA A 16 6.60 -33.10 -57.23
C ALA A 16 7.67 -32.11 -56.72
N ALA A 17 7.49 -31.60 -55.51
CA ALA A 17 8.56 -30.95 -54.75
C ALA A 17 8.49 -31.45 -53.31
N ILE A 18 9.34 -32.44 -53.01
CA ILE A 18 9.64 -32.90 -51.66
C ILE A 18 10.53 -31.83 -51.03
N SER A 19 9.97 -30.97 -50.18
CA SER A 19 10.73 -30.07 -49.33
C SER A 19 11.04 -30.79 -48.01
N LEU A 20 12.29 -31.22 -47.84
CA LEU A 20 12.83 -31.68 -46.56
C LEU A 20 12.66 -30.59 -45.49
N LEU A 21 11.87 -30.86 -44.46
CA LEU A 21 11.81 -30.05 -43.26
C LEU A 21 13.10 -30.26 -42.45
N SER A 22 14.05 -29.34 -42.57
CA SER A 22 15.16 -29.21 -41.63
C SER A 22 14.62 -28.64 -40.31
N SER A 23 14.41 -29.50 -39.32
CA SER A 23 14.12 -29.12 -37.94
C SER A 23 15.37 -28.49 -37.30
N THR A 24 15.57 -27.19 -37.53
CA THR A 24 16.50 -26.39 -36.73
C THR A 24 15.88 -26.13 -35.38
N SER A 25 16.19 -26.98 -34.41
CA SER A 25 15.91 -26.68 -33.00
C SER A 25 16.66 -25.41 -32.63
N PRO A 26 16.01 -24.34 -32.16
CA PRO A 26 16.75 -23.22 -31.59
C PRO A 26 17.48 -23.76 -30.37
N LEU A 27 18.82 -23.69 -30.41
CA LEU A 27 19.67 -23.89 -29.26
C LEU A 27 19.26 -22.80 -28.26
N GLN A 28 18.40 -23.15 -27.32
CA GLN A 28 17.93 -22.25 -26.30
C GLN A 28 19.16 -21.91 -25.46
N ALA A 29 19.68 -20.71 -25.66
CA ALA A 29 20.74 -20.17 -24.83
C ALA A 29 20.23 -20.24 -23.39
N GLN A 30 20.77 -21.19 -22.62
CA GLN A 30 20.64 -21.16 -21.17
C GLN A 30 21.37 -19.90 -20.76
N ALA A 31 20.62 -18.81 -20.64
CA ALA A 31 21.03 -17.65 -19.89
C ALA A 31 21.49 -18.19 -18.54
N SER A 32 22.81 -18.26 -18.36
CA SER A 32 23.45 -18.48 -17.08
C SER A 32 22.98 -17.32 -16.21
N GLN A 33 21.88 -17.55 -15.49
CA GLN A 33 21.45 -16.71 -14.38
C GLN A 33 22.69 -16.57 -13.52
N ASP A 34 23.19 -15.35 -13.40
CA ASP A 34 24.42 -15.06 -12.69
C ASP A 34 24.27 -15.68 -11.29
N PRO A 35 25.02 -16.74 -10.96
CA PRO A 35 24.77 -17.48 -9.73
C PRO A 35 24.94 -16.49 -8.58
N TYR A 36 23.88 -16.31 -7.79
CA TYR A 36 23.88 -15.37 -6.66
C TYR A 36 25.23 -15.41 -5.95
N VAL A 37 25.86 -14.24 -5.78
CA VAL A 37 27.20 -14.16 -5.19
C VAL A 37 27.19 -14.84 -3.82
N GLY A 38 28.09 -15.79 -3.59
CA GLY A 38 28.18 -16.55 -2.34
C GLY A 38 27.34 -17.83 -2.28
N PHE A 39 26.60 -18.19 -3.33
CA PHE A 39 25.83 -19.44 -3.39
C PHE A 39 26.58 -20.53 -4.18
N THR A 40 26.46 -21.78 -3.74
CA THR A 40 26.75 -22.92 -4.61
C THR A 40 25.66 -23.05 -5.68
N ALA A 41 25.96 -23.68 -6.81
CA ALA A 41 24.98 -23.84 -7.89
C ALA A 41 23.66 -24.48 -7.44
N ALA A 42 23.73 -25.50 -6.56
CA ALA A 42 22.54 -26.16 -6.02
C ALA A 42 21.70 -25.22 -5.12
N ARG A 43 22.36 -24.41 -4.27
CA ARG A 43 21.68 -23.44 -3.41
C ARG A 43 21.10 -22.27 -4.19
N ALA A 44 21.77 -21.82 -5.25
CA ALA A 44 21.25 -20.79 -6.16
C ALA A 44 19.94 -21.24 -6.82
N LEU A 45 19.85 -22.50 -7.26
CA LEU A 45 18.62 -23.05 -7.83
C LEU A 45 17.47 -23.12 -6.80
N GLU A 46 17.76 -23.53 -5.57
CA GLU A 46 16.76 -23.52 -4.49
C GLU A 46 16.30 -22.11 -4.16
N GLN A 47 17.23 -21.14 -4.08
CA GLN A 47 16.93 -19.74 -3.85
C GLN A 47 15.99 -19.19 -4.92
N SER A 48 16.28 -19.39 -6.22
CA SER A 48 15.41 -18.93 -7.30
C SER A 48 14.01 -19.54 -7.22
N ARG A 49 13.88 -20.81 -6.81
CA ARG A 49 12.57 -21.44 -6.61
C ARG A 49 11.81 -20.83 -5.44
N CYS A 50 12.49 -20.56 -4.33
CA CYS A 50 11.90 -19.90 -3.17
C CYS A 50 11.46 -18.47 -3.50
N GLU A 51 12.29 -17.69 -4.20
CA GLU A 51 11.97 -16.33 -4.64
C GLU A 51 10.79 -16.29 -5.60
N ALA A 52 10.79 -17.16 -6.62
CA ALA A 52 9.67 -17.26 -7.55
C ALA A 52 8.35 -17.54 -6.83
N ARG A 53 8.35 -18.51 -5.90
CA ARG A 53 7.18 -18.79 -5.06
C ARG A 53 6.81 -17.62 -4.16
N PHE A 54 7.79 -16.92 -3.58
CA PHE A 54 7.54 -15.79 -2.70
C PHE A 54 6.87 -14.63 -3.45
N LEU A 55 7.29 -14.34 -4.68
CA LEU A 55 6.71 -13.28 -5.51
C LEU A 55 5.24 -13.53 -5.89
N GLU A 56 4.78 -14.77 -5.86
CA GLU A 56 3.38 -15.13 -6.10
C GLU A 56 2.46 -14.90 -4.88
N LEU A 57 3.02 -14.70 -3.67
CA LEU A 57 2.24 -14.59 -2.44
C LEU A 57 1.58 -13.22 -2.22
N PRO A 58 2.25 -12.06 -2.45
CA PRO A 58 1.65 -10.76 -2.24
C PRO A 58 0.47 -10.50 -3.18
N SER A 59 -0.61 -9.93 -2.63
CA SER A 59 -1.80 -9.55 -3.40
C SER A 59 -2.14 -8.08 -3.17
N SER A 60 -2.34 -7.33 -4.25
CA SER A 60 -2.79 -5.94 -4.21
C SER A 60 -4.16 -5.79 -3.53
N GLN A 61 -5.03 -6.79 -3.68
CA GLN A 61 -6.33 -6.82 -3.03
C GLN A 61 -6.18 -6.97 -1.50
N ALA A 62 -5.28 -7.84 -1.06
CA ALA A 62 -5.00 -8.02 0.37
C ALA A 62 -4.44 -6.73 0.98
N PHE A 63 -3.47 -6.07 0.32
CA PHE A 63 -2.93 -4.80 0.79
C PHE A 63 -3.98 -3.69 0.86
N ARG A 64 -4.86 -3.60 -0.14
CA ARG A 64 -5.97 -2.65 -0.14
C ARG A 64 -6.89 -2.87 1.06
N GLU A 65 -7.19 -4.13 1.38
CA GLU A 65 -8.05 -4.47 2.51
C GLU A 65 -7.37 -4.21 3.85
N HIS A 66 -6.09 -4.55 3.99
CA HIS A 66 -5.30 -4.19 5.18
C HIS A 66 -5.30 -2.68 5.43
N LEU A 67 -5.03 -1.89 4.39
CA LEU A 67 -5.04 -0.43 4.48
C LEU A 67 -6.42 0.08 4.89
N ARG A 68 -7.50 -0.39 4.22
CA ARG A 68 -8.88 0.01 4.51
C ARG A 68 -9.25 -0.23 5.98
N ILE A 69 -8.83 -1.35 6.55
CA ILE A 69 -9.12 -1.71 7.95
C ILE A 69 -8.31 -0.83 8.91
N ILE A 70 -6.99 -0.73 8.68
CA ILE A 70 -6.08 -0.01 9.58
C ILE A 70 -6.42 1.49 9.61
N THR A 71 -6.79 2.09 8.48
CA THR A 71 -7.11 3.53 8.39
C THR A 71 -8.60 3.84 8.53
N SER A 72 -9.40 2.92 9.07
CA SER A 72 -10.85 3.12 9.16
C SER A 72 -11.29 4.14 10.21
N ALA A 73 -10.43 4.42 11.20
CA ALA A 73 -10.66 5.38 12.26
C ALA A 73 -9.33 6.01 12.74
N PRO A 74 -9.35 7.23 13.31
CA PRO A 74 -8.18 7.81 13.98
C PRO A 74 -7.72 6.94 15.15
N HIS A 75 -6.43 6.63 15.21
CA HIS A 75 -5.85 5.73 16.21
C HIS A 75 -4.57 6.31 16.84
N PRO A 76 -4.62 7.49 17.49
CA PRO A 76 -3.46 8.07 18.15
C PRO A 76 -2.92 7.16 19.26
N ALA A 77 -1.67 7.40 19.67
CA ALA A 77 -1.00 6.64 20.71
C ALA A 77 -1.85 6.57 22.00
N GLY A 78 -2.06 5.37 22.54
CA GLY A 78 -2.84 5.11 23.76
C GLY A 78 -4.36 4.97 23.55
N SER A 79 -4.89 5.19 22.35
CA SER A 79 -6.33 5.08 22.08
C SER A 79 -6.83 3.64 21.99
N GLN A 80 -8.14 3.43 22.23
CA GLN A 80 -8.80 2.14 22.00
C GLN A 80 -8.70 1.69 20.54
N ALA A 81 -8.86 2.61 19.59
CA ALA A 81 -8.71 2.32 18.16
C ALA A 81 -7.30 1.79 17.82
N GLN A 82 -6.25 2.32 18.44
CA GLN A 82 -4.90 1.78 18.26
C GLN A 82 -4.76 0.35 18.79
N VAL A 83 -5.42 0.02 19.92
CA VAL A 83 -5.44 -1.35 20.46
C VAL A 83 -6.12 -2.30 19.47
N GLU A 84 -7.22 -1.88 18.86
CA GLU A 84 -7.94 -2.67 17.86
C GLU A 84 -7.09 -2.92 16.60
N VAL A 85 -6.37 -1.92 16.11
CA VAL A 85 -5.40 -2.06 15.02
C VAL A 85 -4.30 -3.05 15.41
N GLY A 86 -3.75 -2.97 16.63
CA GLY A 86 -2.75 -3.94 17.12
C GLY A 86 -3.29 -5.37 17.17
N ASN A 87 -4.54 -5.55 17.61
CA ASN A 87 -5.20 -6.85 17.61
C ASN A 87 -5.40 -7.39 16.20
N TYR A 88 -5.75 -6.53 15.24
CA TYR A 88 -5.87 -6.88 13.83
C TYR A 88 -4.54 -7.38 13.26
N LEU A 89 -3.46 -6.61 13.43
CA LEU A 89 -2.13 -6.99 12.97
C LEU A 89 -1.66 -8.32 13.56
N THR A 90 -1.92 -8.54 14.85
CA THR A 90 -1.62 -9.81 15.52
C THR A 90 -2.33 -10.98 14.84
N ARG A 91 -3.62 -10.85 14.50
CA ARG A 91 -4.36 -11.90 13.80
C ARG A 91 -3.80 -12.15 12.40
N VAL A 92 -3.51 -11.11 11.64
CA VAL A 92 -2.95 -11.21 10.28
C VAL A 92 -1.60 -11.92 10.29
N MET A 93 -0.69 -11.51 11.19
CA MET A 93 0.64 -12.12 11.29
C MET A 93 0.60 -13.59 11.75
N LYS A 94 -0.26 -13.93 12.73
CA LYS A 94 -0.47 -15.33 13.13
C LYS A 94 -1.03 -16.17 11.99
N ALA A 95 -1.98 -15.64 11.22
CA ALA A 95 -2.54 -16.32 10.05
C ALA A 95 -1.49 -16.54 8.95
N ALA A 96 -0.49 -15.65 8.85
CA ALA A 96 0.66 -15.82 7.97
C ALA A 96 1.70 -16.85 8.49
N GLY A 97 1.46 -17.50 9.64
CA GLY A 97 2.33 -18.51 10.21
C GLY A 97 3.48 -17.96 11.06
N LEU A 98 3.47 -16.67 11.40
CA LEU A 98 4.48 -16.07 12.26
C LEU A 98 4.18 -16.34 13.75
N GLN A 99 5.24 -16.50 14.54
CA GLN A 99 5.12 -16.38 15.98
C GLN A 99 5.02 -14.91 16.36
N VAL A 100 3.97 -14.55 17.10
CA VAL A 100 3.66 -13.16 17.44
C VAL A 100 3.54 -13.03 18.95
N GLU A 101 4.40 -12.19 19.51
CA GLU A 101 4.38 -11.77 20.91
C GLU A 101 4.00 -10.29 21.00
N ARG A 102 3.24 -9.91 22.01
CA ARG A 102 2.84 -8.51 22.25
C ARG A 102 3.51 -8.00 23.50
N HIS A 103 4.40 -7.03 23.33
CA HIS A 103 5.04 -6.32 24.43
C HIS A 103 4.28 -5.04 24.76
N THR A 104 3.89 -4.89 26.02
CA THR A 104 3.22 -3.69 26.53
C THR A 104 4.22 -2.84 27.30
N TYR A 105 4.10 -1.53 27.16
CA TYR A 105 4.91 -0.56 27.87
C TYR A 105 4.03 0.51 28.47
N ASP A 106 4.30 0.84 29.73
CA ASP A 106 3.72 2.01 30.37
C ASP A 106 4.61 3.21 30.03
N VAL A 107 4.10 4.08 29.16
CA VAL A 107 4.81 5.26 28.66
C VAL A 107 4.07 6.52 29.07
N TYR A 108 4.83 7.56 29.42
CA TYR A 108 4.26 8.88 29.66
C TYR A 108 3.79 9.48 28.33
N LEU A 109 2.47 9.52 28.15
CA LEU A 109 1.83 10.14 26.99
C LEU A 109 1.05 11.36 27.44
N PRO A 110 1.04 12.43 26.63
CA PRO A 110 0.09 13.51 26.79
C PRO A 110 -1.36 13.01 26.69
N GLN A 111 -2.26 13.65 27.41
CA GLN A 111 -3.68 13.34 27.37
C GLN A 111 -4.28 13.74 26.01
N LEU A 112 -5.08 12.84 25.43
CA LEU A 112 -5.89 13.16 24.25
C LEU A 112 -7.02 14.10 24.69
N THR A 113 -6.94 15.37 24.28
CA THR A 113 -7.85 16.43 24.70
C THR A 113 -8.36 17.26 23.51
N ASP A 114 -9.50 17.93 23.69
CA ASP A 114 -10.09 18.89 22.76
C ASP A 114 -10.21 20.31 23.37
N ASP A 115 -9.61 20.55 24.53
CA ASP A 115 -9.75 21.80 25.29
C ASP A 115 -8.70 22.89 24.98
N VAL A 116 -7.84 22.65 23.98
CA VAL A 116 -6.84 23.63 23.54
C VAL A 116 -7.51 24.70 22.68
N GLU A 117 -7.28 25.97 23.01
CA GLU A 117 -7.85 27.11 22.29
C GLU A 117 -6.84 28.24 22.08
N ALA A 118 -7.07 29.04 21.04
CA ALA A 118 -6.33 30.27 20.79
C ALA A 118 -7.30 31.39 20.45
N TRP A 119 -7.02 32.61 20.93
CA TRP A 119 -7.89 33.76 20.78
C TRP A 119 -7.09 35.01 20.42
N ILE A 120 -7.62 35.84 19.53
CA ILE A 120 -7.26 37.26 19.48
C ILE A 120 -8.06 37.93 20.58
N ALA A 121 -7.39 38.54 21.56
CA ALA A 121 -8.05 39.17 22.70
C ALA A 121 -8.52 40.60 22.42
N SER A 122 -7.83 41.34 21.55
CA SER A 122 -8.08 42.75 21.23
C SER A 122 -7.66 43.08 19.79
N PRO A 123 -8.27 44.07 19.12
CA PRO A 123 -9.36 44.94 19.62
C PRO A 123 -10.73 44.25 19.69
N GLU A 124 -10.90 43.15 18.96
CA GLU A 124 -12.09 42.31 19.00
C GLU A 124 -11.71 40.91 19.47
N ARG A 125 -12.58 40.30 20.29
CA ARG A 125 -12.36 38.95 20.79
C ARG A 125 -12.75 37.93 19.72
N ILE A 126 -11.76 37.31 19.08
CA ILE A 126 -11.95 36.34 18.00
C ILE A 126 -11.37 34.99 18.41
N ARG A 127 -12.18 33.93 18.37
CA ARG A 127 -11.70 32.55 18.55
C ARG A 127 -11.03 32.07 17.27
N LEU A 128 -9.81 31.56 17.36
CA LEU A 128 -9.13 30.93 16.24
C LEU A 128 -9.49 29.44 16.20
N SER A 129 -9.72 28.92 14.99
CA SER A 129 -9.90 27.47 14.82
C SER A 129 -8.55 26.78 14.86
N ASN A 130 -8.43 25.77 15.71
CA ASN A 130 -7.35 24.79 15.70
C ASN A 130 -7.84 23.40 15.26
N ARG A 131 -9.03 23.33 14.68
CA ARG A 131 -9.59 22.12 14.10
C ARG A 131 -9.64 22.25 12.59
N GLU A 132 -9.23 21.21 11.90
CA GLU A 132 -9.37 21.12 10.45
C GLU A 132 -10.86 21.11 10.08
N PRO A 133 -11.27 21.89 9.05
CA PRO A 133 -12.64 21.88 8.60
C PRO A 133 -13.00 20.53 7.98
N ALA A 134 -14.25 20.10 8.18
CA ALA A 134 -14.77 18.96 7.44
C ALA A 134 -14.86 19.30 5.94
N LEU A 135 -14.52 18.32 5.11
CA LEU A 135 -14.56 18.37 3.66
C LEU A 135 -15.67 17.44 3.15
N GLU A 136 -16.51 17.92 2.25
CA GLU A 136 -17.64 17.15 1.71
C GLU A 136 -17.14 15.94 0.91
N GLU A 137 -16.02 16.09 0.21
CA GLU A 137 -15.37 15.05 -0.57
C GLU A 137 -14.66 13.97 0.28
N ASP A 138 -14.36 14.27 1.55
CA ASP A 138 -13.70 13.34 2.46
C ASP A 138 -14.61 12.94 3.61
N ARG A 139 -15.20 11.75 3.48
CA ARG A 139 -16.05 11.16 4.52
C ARG A 139 -15.37 10.96 5.88
N PHE A 140 -14.04 11.00 5.97
CA PHE A 140 -13.33 10.82 7.24
C PHE A 140 -13.07 12.15 7.96
N SER A 141 -13.12 13.28 7.25
CA SER A 141 -12.87 14.62 7.80
C SER A 141 -13.85 15.03 8.91
N HIS A 142 -15.05 14.44 8.94
CA HIS A 142 -16.07 14.67 9.97
C HIS A 142 -16.09 13.60 11.07
N HIS A 143 -15.07 12.72 11.14
CA HIS A 143 -15.06 11.65 12.12
C HIS A 143 -15.01 12.22 13.56
N PRO A 144 -15.89 11.79 14.48
CA PRO A 144 -16.01 12.38 15.82
C PRO A 144 -14.74 12.20 16.68
N GLY A 145 -13.94 11.19 16.40
CA GLY A 145 -12.64 10.96 17.03
C GLY A 145 -11.50 11.87 16.55
N LEU A 146 -11.74 12.77 15.59
CA LEU A 146 -10.77 13.80 15.23
C LEU A 146 -10.88 14.96 16.23
N LEU A 147 -9.91 15.03 17.15
CA LEU A 147 -9.80 16.09 18.15
C LEU A 147 -9.20 17.36 17.54
N ASN A 148 -9.21 18.44 18.32
CA ASN A 148 -8.51 19.66 17.96
C ASN A 148 -7.00 19.40 17.80
N GLY A 149 -6.31 20.24 17.01
CA GLY A 149 -4.85 20.23 16.91
C GLY A 149 -4.19 20.83 18.15
N TRP A 150 -3.12 20.19 18.60
CA TRP A 150 -2.32 20.59 19.75
C TRP A 150 -0.87 20.09 19.59
N ASN A 151 0.04 20.63 20.40
CA ASN A 151 1.46 20.25 20.40
C ASN A 151 1.74 19.26 21.53
N ALA A 152 2.32 18.11 21.20
CA ALA A 152 2.65 17.10 22.20
C ALA A 152 3.59 17.64 23.29
N PHE A 153 3.28 17.32 24.55
CA PHE A 153 4.06 17.70 25.74
C PHE A 153 4.11 19.20 26.07
N SER A 154 3.25 20.04 25.49
CA SER A 154 3.11 21.44 25.94
C SER A 154 2.63 21.51 27.39
N GLY A 155 3.12 22.48 28.16
CA GLY A 155 2.59 22.77 29.49
C GLY A 155 1.17 23.33 29.41
N SER A 156 0.33 22.99 30.40
CA SER A 156 -1.01 23.56 30.53
C SER A 156 -0.95 24.98 31.11
N GLY A 157 -1.76 25.89 30.60
CA GLY A 157 -1.89 27.25 31.13
C GLY A 157 -2.77 28.15 30.26
N ASP A 158 -3.22 29.27 30.84
CA ASP A 158 -3.90 30.36 30.14
C ASP A 158 -2.96 31.59 30.15
N VAL A 159 -2.56 32.03 28.95
CA VAL A 159 -1.56 33.09 28.77
C VAL A 159 -2.08 34.08 27.72
N THR A 160 -2.02 35.37 28.05
CA THR A 160 -2.33 36.47 27.13
C THR A 160 -1.12 37.39 26.99
N GLY A 161 -0.77 37.77 25.75
CA GLY A 161 0.37 38.65 25.48
C GLY A 161 0.38 39.14 24.04
N GLU A 162 1.36 40.00 23.73
CA GLU A 162 1.59 40.47 22.36
C GLU A 162 2.19 39.35 21.50
N VAL A 163 1.77 39.28 20.23
CA VAL A 163 2.27 38.28 19.28
C VAL A 163 3.49 38.84 18.55
N VAL A 164 4.58 38.07 18.56
CA VAL A 164 5.81 38.38 17.82
C VAL A 164 6.07 37.29 16.80
N TYR A 165 6.29 37.66 15.54
CA TYR A 165 6.71 36.72 14.50
C TYR A 165 8.21 36.45 14.58
N ALA A 166 8.58 35.21 14.93
CA ALA A 166 9.97 34.78 15.08
C ALA A 166 10.44 33.79 13.99
N ASN A 167 9.83 33.83 12.80
CA ASN A 167 10.17 32.94 11.68
C ASN A 167 10.20 31.45 12.10
N PHE A 168 11.34 30.76 12.01
CA PHE A 168 11.48 29.34 12.33
C PHE A 168 11.79 29.03 13.80
N GLY A 169 11.87 30.03 14.69
CA GLY A 169 12.10 29.80 16.13
C GLY A 169 13.41 29.04 16.46
N ARG A 170 14.50 29.37 15.74
CA ARG A 170 15.82 28.76 15.94
C ARG A 170 16.54 29.29 17.17
#